data_AF-A0A854CJE5-F1
#
_entry.id   AF-A0A854CJE5-F1
#
_cell.length_a   1.000
_cell.length_b   1.000
_cell.length_c   1.000
_cell.angle_alpha   90.00
_cell.angle_beta   90.00
_cell.angle_gamma   90.00
#
_symmetry.space_group_name_H-M   'P 1'
#
loop_
_entity.id
_entity.type
_entity.pdbx_description
1 polymer ?
#
loop_
_entity_poly.entity_id
_entity_poly.type
_entity_poly.pdbx_seq_one_letter_code
_entity_poly.pdbx_strand_id
1 'polypeptide(L)'
;MQLTFGDAEGLGKRKQTRREIFLAEMERIVPWKRLLALIEPHYPVSGRPGRQPYALARMLRIHLLQQWYALSDPAMEEALHEIPTLRRFAQLGGLDNVPDETTILNFRRLLETHGIA
;
A
#
# COMPACT_ATOMS: atom_id res chain seq x y z
N MET A 1 30.93 12.82 24.68
CA MET A 1 30.09 12.42 23.54
C MET A 1 29.89 13.65 22.67
N GLN A 2 30.38 13.62 21.44
CA GLN A 2 30.34 14.77 20.53
C GLN A 2 29.05 14.66 19.72
N LEU A 3 28.10 15.55 19.98
CA LEU A 3 26.86 15.67 19.21
C LEU A 3 27.22 16.16 17.82
N THR A 4 26.82 15.40 16.79
CA THR A 4 26.99 15.81 15.40
C THR A 4 25.85 16.75 15.01
N PHE A 5 26.10 17.69 14.10
CA PHE A 5 25.10 18.65 13.62
C PHE A 5 23.84 18.01 13.02
N GLY A 6 23.84 16.69 12.74
CA GLY A 6 22.66 15.95 12.27
C GLY A 6 21.72 15.45 13.38
N ASP A 7 22.15 15.45 14.64
CA ASP A 7 21.35 14.91 15.76
C ASP A 7 20.43 15.96 16.41
N ALA A 8 20.50 17.23 15.98
CA ALA A 8 19.80 18.36 16.58
C ALA A 8 18.58 18.86 15.77
N GLU A 9 18.24 18.24 14.64
CA GLU A 9 17.01 18.54 13.91
C GLU A 9 15.94 17.49 14.19
N GLY A 10 15.11 17.69 15.22
CA GLY A 10 13.86 16.92 15.31
C GLY A 10 13.27 16.63 16.68
N LEU A 11 13.79 17.20 17.77
CA LEU A 11 13.14 17.07 19.10
C LEU A 11 11.89 17.97 19.27
N GLY A 12 11.38 18.56 18.19
CA GLY A 12 10.07 19.21 18.15
C GLY A 12 9.02 18.24 17.61
N LYS A 13 7.83 18.19 18.24
CA LYS A 13 6.67 17.41 17.75
C LYS A 13 6.44 17.72 16.28
N ARG A 14 6.86 16.82 15.38
CA ARG A 14 6.63 16.96 13.94
C ARG A 14 5.12 17.09 13.72
N LYS A 15 4.70 18.15 13.02
CA LYS A 15 3.31 18.33 12.62
C LYS A 15 2.91 17.18 11.69
N GLN A 16 1.92 16.39 12.10
CA GLN A 16 1.37 15.33 11.27
C GLN A 16 0.70 15.94 10.03
N THR A 17 0.99 15.39 8.86
CA THR A 17 0.42 15.88 7.59
C THR A 17 -1.04 15.46 7.47
N ARG A 18 -1.84 16.21 6.69
CA ARG A 18 -3.24 15.83 6.40
C ARG A 18 -3.36 14.41 5.82
N ARG A 19 -2.39 14.02 4.99
CA ARG A 19 -2.29 12.66 4.43
C ARG A 19 -2.10 11.61 5.52
N GLU A 20 -1.17 11.83 6.44
CA GLU A 20 -0.92 10.89 7.55
C GLU A 20 -2.14 10.76 8.47
N ILE A 21 -2.89 11.85 8.70
CA ILE A 21 -4.15 11.81 9.47
C ILE A 21 -5.18 10.97 8.71
N PHE A 22 -5.42 11.29 7.44
CA PHE A 22 -6.40 10.58 6.60
C PHE A 22 -6.10 9.08 6.53
N LEU A 23 -4.85 8.69 6.27
CA LEU A 23 -4.48 7.27 6.18
C LEU A 23 -4.63 6.54 7.52
N ALA A 24 -4.32 7.20 8.65
CA ALA A 24 -4.56 6.63 9.97
C ALA A 24 -6.05 6.45 10.27
N GLU A 25 -6.90 7.38 9.83
CA GLU A 25 -8.36 7.23 9.92
C GLU A 25 -8.84 6.07 9.05
N MET A 26 -8.40 6.00 7.80
CA MET A 26 -8.77 4.91 6.88
C MET A 26 -8.36 3.54 7.41
N GLU A 27 -7.17 3.40 8.01
CA GLU A 27 -6.74 2.15 8.64
C GLU A 27 -7.72 1.67 9.72
N ARG A 28 -8.38 2.60 10.43
CA ARG A 28 -9.37 2.27 11.47
C ARG A 28 -10.76 2.00 10.91
N ILE A 29 -11.20 2.75 9.89
CA ILE A 29 -12.60 2.70 9.43
C ILE A 29 -12.85 1.66 8.34
N VAL A 30 -11.83 1.30 7.55
CA VAL A 30 -11.98 0.31 6.48
C VAL A 30 -12.25 -1.07 7.12
N PRO A 31 -13.30 -1.80 6.68
CA PRO A 31 -13.63 -3.12 7.23
C PRO A 31 -12.71 -4.20 6.67
N TRP A 32 -11.41 -4.12 6.97
CA TRP A 32 -10.35 -4.96 6.37
C TRP A 32 -10.68 -6.44 6.36
N LYS A 33 -11.06 -7.01 7.50
CA LYS A 33 -11.35 -8.45 7.62
C LYS A 33 -12.43 -8.91 6.63
N ARG A 34 -13.50 -8.11 6.48
CA ARG A 34 -14.61 -8.42 5.58
C ARG A 34 -14.19 -8.34 4.12
N LEU A 35 -13.43 -7.30 3.75
CA LEU A 35 -12.94 -7.12 2.39
C LEU A 35 -11.93 -8.21 2.00
N LEU A 36 -11.02 -8.56 2.92
CA LEU A 36 -10.05 -9.63 2.69
C LEU A 36 -10.75 -10.98 2.48
N ALA A 37 -11.70 -11.34 3.35
CA ALA A 37 -12.45 -12.58 3.23
C ALA A 37 -13.28 -12.67 1.93
N LEU A 38 -13.70 -11.52 1.38
CA LEU A 38 -14.41 -11.47 0.09
C LEU A 38 -13.48 -11.79 -1.09
N ILE A 39 -12.22 -11.36 -1.03
CA ILE A 39 -11.25 -11.47 -2.13
C ILE A 39 -10.42 -12.76 -2.04
N GLU A 40 -10.16 -13.24 -0.83
CA GLU A 40 -9.31 -14.40 -0.54
C GLU A 40 -9.61 -15.65 -1.39
N PRO A 41 -10.88 -16.05 -1.64
CA PRO A 41 -11.18 -17.22 -2.48
C PRO A 41 -10.69 -17.12 -3.93
N HIS A 42 -10.46 -15.91 -4.42
CA HIS A 42 -10.04 -15.63 -5.80
C HIS A 42 -8.55 -15.32 -5.92
N TYR A 43 -7.88 -15.06 -4.79
CA TYR A 43 -6.49 -14.60 -4.80
C TYR A 43 -5.50 -15.74 -5.04
N PRO A 44 -4.44 -15.53 -5.86
CA PRO A 44 -3.47 -16.58 -6.14
C PRO A 44 -2.74 -17.06 -4.88
N VAL A 45 -2.56 -18.37 -4.78
CA VAL A 45 -1.86 -19.05 -3.68
C VAL A 45 -0.36 -19.15 -3.98
N SER A 46 0.47 -18.98 -2.95
CA SER A 46 1.92 -19.17 -3.02
C SER A 46 2.31 -20.62 -3.34
N GLY A 47 3.55 -20.83 -3.81
CA GLY A 47 4.12 -22.17 -4.05
C GLY A 47 4.10 -22.63 -5.52
N ARG A 48 3.66 -21.78 -6.45
CA ARG A 48 3.83 -22.02 -7.90
C ARG A 48 5.21 -21.52 -8.39
N PRO A 49 5.80 -22.14 -9.41
CA PRO A 49 7.01 -21.62 -10.05
C PRO A 49 6.80 -20.18 -10.55
N GLY A 50 7.77 -19.30 -10.27
CA GLY A 50 7.73 -17.88 -10.66
C GLY A 50 7.64 -16.91 -9.48
N ARG A 51 7.38 -15.63 -9.80
CA ARG A 51 7.23 -14.56 -8.79
C ARG A 51 6.06 -14.88 -7.89
N GLN A 52 6.32 -14.93 -6.59
CA GLN A 52 5.26 -15.16 -5.61
C GLN A 52 4.31 -13.95 -5.58
N PRO A 53 2.99 -14.18 -5.42
CA PRO A 53 2.06 -13.08 -5.26
C PRO A 53 2.39 -12.29 -3.99
N TYR A 54 2.14 -10.99 -4.05
CA TYR A 54 2.21 -10.14 -2.85
C TYR A 54 1.13 -10.55 -1.85
N ALA A 55 1.28 -10.16 -0.58
CA ALA A 55 0.22 -10.39 0.39
C ALA A 55 -1.09 -9.70 -0.06
N LEU A 56 -2.22 -10.41 0.01
CA LEU A 56 -3.54 -9.87 -0.37
C LEU A 56 -3.84 -8.54 0.34
N ALA A 57 -3.53 -8.46 1.64
CA ALA A 57 -3.72 -7.27 2.44
C ALA A 57 -2.93 -6.04 1.95
N ARG A 58 -1.76 -6.27 1.33
CA ARG A 58 -0.94 -5.24 0.70
C ARG A 58 -1.56 -4.78 -0.61
N MET A 59 -1.96 -5.71 -1.48
CA MET A 59 -2.60 -5.36 -2.76
C MET A 59 -3.93 -4.62 -2.57
N LEU A 60 -4.75 -5.03 -1.59
CA LEU A 60 -5.98 -4.32 -1.26
C LEU A 60 -5.71 -2.88 -0.80
N ARG A 61 -4.68 -2.65 0.03
CA ARG A 61 -4.28 -1.30 0.45
C ARG A 61 -3.86 -0.44 -0.72
N ILE A 62 -3.06 -0.99 -1.64
CA ILE A 62 -2.63 -0.28 -2.86
C ILE A 62 -3.84 0.08 -3.73
N HIS A 63 -4.78 -0.84 -3.91
CA HIS A 63 -6.00 -0.57 -4.67
C HIS A 63 -6.86 0.56 -4.05
N LEU A 64 -7.01 0.55 -2.72
CA LEU A 64 -7.71 1.64 -2.03
C LEU A 64 -6.98 2.98 -2.16
N LEU A 65 -5.64 2.97 -2.09
CA LEU A 65 -4.84 4.18 -2.36
C LEU A 65 -5.07 4.70 -3.78
N GLN A 66 -5.14 3.83 -4.79
CA GLN A 66 -5.49 4.24 -6.16
C GLN A 66 -6.84 4.95 -6.21
N GLN A 67 -7.85 4.39 -5.55
CA GLN A 67 -9.19 4.97 -5.52
C GLN A 67 -9.24 6.31 -4.79
N TRP A 68 -8.61 6.43 -3.62
CA TRP A 68 -8.66 7.65 -2.82
C TRP A 68 -7.89 8.83 -3.44
N TYR A 69 -6.83 8.53 -4.19
CA TYR A 69 -5.99 9.54 -4.84
C TYR A 69 -6.22 9.64 -6.36
N ALA A 70 -7.20 8.90 -6.90
CA ALA A 70 -7.51 8.84 -8.33
C ALA A 70 -6.26 8.55 -9.21
N LEU A 71 -5.44 7.59 -8.78
CA LEU A 71 -4.20 7.21 -9.46
C LEU A 71 -4.42 6.05 -10.42
N SER A 72 -3.84 6.15 -11.62
CA SER A 72 -3.72 5.03 -12.55
C SER A 72 -2.74 3.96 -12.03
N ASP A 73 -2.68 2.80 -12.68
CA ASP A 73 -1.75 1.73 -12.32
C ASP A 73 -0.27 2.20 -12.37
N PRO A 74 0.21 2.89 -13.43
CA PRO A 74 1.57 3.45 -13.47
C PRO A 74 1.81 4.53 -12.40
N ALA A 75 0.86 5.46 -12.24
CA ALA A 75 1.01 6.56 -11.28
C ALA A 75 1.05 6.06 -9.83
N MET A 76 0.38 4.94 -9.54
CA MET A 76 0.44 4.30 -8.22
C MET A 76 1.80 3.64 -7.96
N GLU A 77 2.38 2.96 -8.96
CA GLU A 77 3.74 2.42 -8.84
C GLU A 77 4.73 3.54 -8.51
N GLU A 78 4.74 4.62 -9.29
CA GLU A 78 5.59 5.80 -9.06
C GLU A 78 5.38 6.38 -7.65
N ALA A 79 4.12 6.54 -7.24
CA ALA A 79 3.80 7.07 -5.92
C ALA A 79 4.27 6.18 -4.76
N LEU A 80 4.33 4.84 -4.93
CA LEU A 80 4.89 3.92 -3.93
C LEU A 80 6.42 3.99 -3.85
N HIS A 81 7.09 4.41 -4.91
CA HIS A 81 8.52 4.69 -4.91
C HIS A 81 8.83 6.05 -4.25
N GLU A 82 8.05 7.08 -4.56
CA GLU A 82 8.37 8.47 -4.18
C GLU A 82 7.80 8.91 -2.83
N ILE A 83 6.69 8.30 -2.38
CA ILE A 83 5.93 8.80 -1.23
C ILE A 83 5.99 7.78 -0.07
N PRO A 84 6.91 7.97 0.91
CA PRO A 84 7.11 7.01 2.01
C PRO A 84 5.86 6.75 2.86
N THR A 85 4.94 7.71 2.95
CA THR A 85 3.69 7.55 3.71
C THR A 85 2.73 6.56 3.04
N LEU A 86 2.61 6.57 1.71
CA LEU A 86 1.80 5.61 0.96
C LEU A 86 2.42 4.22 1.02
N ARG A 87 3.75 4.15 0.84
CA ARG A 87 4.52 2.91 0.98
C ARG A 87 4.31 2.25 2.35
N ARG A 88 4.43 3.03 3.43
CA ARG A 88 4.16 2.55 4.80
C ARG A 88 2.72 2.10 4.98
N PHE A 89 1.75 2.86 4.47
CA PHE A 89 0.35 2.48 4.55
C PHE A 89 0.08 1.15 3.84
N ALA A 90 0.67 0.93 2.66
CA ALA A 90 0.63 -0.35 1.94
C ALA A 90 1.43 -1.48 2.60
N GLN A 91 2.02 -1.25 3.78
CA GLN A 91 2.85 -2.21 4.51
C GLN A 91 4.03 -2.72 3.67
N LEU A 92 4.61 -1.87 2.83
CA LEU A 92 5.85 -2.14 2.11
C LEU A 92 7.02 -1.69 3.00
N GLY A 93 7.84 -2.65 3.45
CA GLY A 93 9.06 -2.39 4.20
C GLY A 93 10.10 -1.62 3.38
N GLY A 94 11.16 -1.14 4.03
CA GLY A 94 12.21 -0.35 3.36
C GLY A 94 12.90 -1.08 2.21
N LEU A 95 13.08 -2.39 2.32
CA LEU A 95 13.73 -3.24 1.32
C LEU A 95 12.74 -4.04 0.45
N ASP A 96 11.43 -3.92 0.69
CA ASP A 96 10.44 -4.67 -0.08
C ASP A 96 10.38 -4.17 -1.53
N ASN A 97 10.26 -5.08 -2.48
CA ASN A 97 9.97 -4.69 -3.86
C ASN A 97 8.58 -4.05 -3.96
N VAL A 98 8.47 -3.00 -4.77
CA VAL A 98 7.19 -2.38 -5.10
C VAL A 98 6.49 -3.25 -6.15
N PRO A 99 5.17 -3.47 -6.05
CA PRO A 99 4.40 -4.05 -7.14
C PRO A 99 4.44 -3.12 -8.35
N ASP A 100 4.89 -3.63 -9.50
CA ASP A 100 4.86 -2.89 -10.75
C ASP A 100 3.42 -2.66 -11.25
N GLU A 101 3.25 -1.76 -12.22
CA GLU A 101 1.98 -1.39 -12.82
C GLU A 101 1.19 -2.61 -13.30
N THR A 102 1.89 -3.63 -13.82
CA THR A 102 1.27 -4.85 -14.34
C THR A 102 0.72 -5.70 -13.20
N THR A 103 1.43 -5.78 -12.08
CA THR A 103 0.98 -6.44 -10.87
C THR A 103 -0.25 -5.75 -10.28
N ILE A 104 -0.25 -4.41 -10.26
CA ILE A 104 -1.39 -3.59 -9.80
C ILE A 104 -2.61 -3.79 -10.71
N LEU A 105 -2.41 -3.71 -12.03
CA LEU A 105 -3.42 -3.98 -13.06
C LEU A 105 -4.05 -5.36 -12.91
N ASN A 106 -3.24 -6.40 -12.69
CA ASN A 106 -3.73 -7.77 -12.55
C ASN A 106 -4.61 -7.94 -11.31
N PHE A 107 -4.29 -7.25 -10.21
CA PHE A 107 -5.14 -7.24 -9.03
C PHE A 107 -6.47 -6.55 -9.29
N ARG A 108 -6.47 -5.38 -9.95
CA ARG A 108 -7.69 -4.68 -10.33
C ARG A 108 -8.59 -5.55 -11.22
N ARG A 109 -8.02 -6.19 -12.25
CA ARG A 109 -8.74 -7.13 -13.12
C ARG A 109 -9.34 -8.31 -12.36
N LEU A 110 -8.63 -8.83 -11.36
CA LEU A 110 -9.16 -9.88 -10.48
C LEU A 110 -10.42 -9.40 -9.76
N LEU A 111 -10.43 -8.19 -9.21
CA LEU A 111 -11.62 -7.63 -8.56
C LEU A 111 -12.78 -7.44 -9.55
N GLU A 112 -12.50 -6.84 -10.72
CA GLU A 112 -13.49 -6.62 -11.79
C GLU A 112 -14.10 -7.93 -12.29
N THR A 113 -13.27 -8.95 -12.53
CA THR A 113 -13.69 -10.27 -13.04
C THR A 113 -14.66 -10.97 -12.09
N HIS A 114 -14.52 -10.74 -10.78
CA HIS A 114 -15.37 -11.33 -9.75
C HIS A 114 -16.48 -10.38 -9.27
N GLY A 115 -16.66 -9.22 -9.92
CA GLY A 115 -17.71 -8.25 -9.58
C GLY A 115 -17.56 -7.62 -8.19
N ILE A 116 -16.32 -7.55 -7.69
CA ILE A 116 -15.99 -6.96 -6.38
C ILE A 116 -15.79 -5.44 -6.51
N ALA A 117 -15.27 -4.99 -7.65
CA ALA A 117 -15.02 -3.59 -8.00
C ALA A 117 -15.50 -3.28 -9.42
#